data_AF-A0A9P3G6J6-F1
#
_entry.id   AF-A0A9P3G6J6-F1
#
_cell.length_a   1.000
_cell.length_b   1.000
_cell.length_c   1.000
_cell.angle_alpha   90.00
_cell.angle_beta   90.00
_cell.angle_gamma   90.00
#
_symmetry.space_group_name_H-M   'P 1'
#
loop_
_entity.id
_entity.type
_entity.pdbx_description
1 polymer ?
#
loop_
_entity_poly.entity_id
_entity_poly.type
_entity_poly.pdbx_seq_one_letter_code
_entity_poly.pdbx_strand_id
1 'polypeptide(L)'
;MADEIETVDMYDYPCNAGYTKTCCAEIYNRCGLWGNCTGPETALPQPYYPQFLAPGWSSFEVCAVDNAARVFTDVTVLYLPGNTPYECTLQCTGYAYAGVEYGDECYCGRGLVGGEAPPAANVSECDVLCTGDYTLSCGGPWRIQIYQFEVV
;
A
#
# COMPACT_ATOMS: atom_id res chain seq x y z
N MET A 1 33.97 2.23 35.43
CA MET A 1 34.38 0.82 35.33
C MET A 1 33.10 0.07 35.03
N ALA A 2 33.03 -0.53 33.85
CA ALA A 2 31.85 -1.21 33.34
C ALA A 2 31.71 -2.56 34.04
N ASP A 3 30.53 -2.87 34.56
CA ASP A 3 30.18 -4.23 34.96
C ASP A 3 29.05 -4.73 34.06
N GLU A 4 29.45 -5.76 33.33
CA GLU A 4 28.82 -6.76 32.46
C GLU A 4 27.29 -6.76 32.26
N ILE A 5 26.89 -6.71 30.99
CA ILE A 5 25.55 -7.13 30.51
C ILE A 5 25.56 -8.66 30.45
N GLU A 6 24.90 -9.32 31.41
CA GLU A 6 24.60 -10.74 31.30
C GLU A 6 23.66 -10.98 30.11
N THR A 7 24.06 -11.88 29.22
CA THR A 7 23.25 -12.36 28.10
C THR A 7 22.10 -13.20 28.65
N VAL A 8 20.89 -12.64 28.71
CA VAL A 8 19.68 -13.37 29.13
C VAL A 8 19.03 -14.03 27.92
N ASP A 9 18.82 -15.34 28.05
CA ASP A 9 18.38 -16.29 27.03
C ASP A 9 16.95 -16.01 26.51
N MET A 10 16.70 -16.33 25.24
CA MET A 10 15.59 -15.84 24.40
C MET A 10 14.22 -16.50 24.66
N TYR A 11 14.09 -17.43 25.61
CA TYR A 11 13.01 -18.43 25.51
C TYR A 11 11.93 -18.51 26.58
N ASP A 12 11.96 -17.76 27.68
CA ASP A 12 10.90 -17.94 28.69
C ASP A 12 10.63 -16.67 29.48
N TYR A 13 9.63 -15.86 29.09
CA TYR A 13 8.70 -15.24 30.04
C TYR A 13 7.45 -14.70 29.32
N PRO A 14 6.23 -15.04 29.76
CA PRO A 14 5.03 -14.35 29.33
C PRO A 14 5.06 -12.89 29.83
N CYS A 15 4.56 -11.96 29.02
CA CYS A 15 4.38 -10.56 29.40
C CYS A 15 3.50 -10.47 30.66
N ASN A 16 4.10 -10.40 31.85
CA ASN A 16 3.35 -10.36 33.10
C ASN A 16 3.49 -9.00 33.80
N ALA A 17 2.32 -8.36 33.94
CA ALA A 17 1.91 -7.39 34.94
C ALA A 17 2.91 -6.28 35.31
N GLY A 18 2.96 -5.23 34.49
CA GLY A 18 3.61 -3.96 34.91
C GLY A 18 3.95 -2.99 33.79
N TYR A 19 4.05 -3.50 32.56
CA TYR A 19 4.32 -2.68 31.38
C TYR A 19 2.99 -2.28 30.72
N THR A 20 2.78 -0.98 30.53
CA THR A 20 1.71 -0.49 29.65
C THR A 20 1.97 -1.07 28.25
N LYS A 21 0.91 -1.54 27.59
CA LYS A 21 0.92 -2.34 26.36
C LYS A 21 1.45 -1.61 25.11
N THR A 22 2.48 -0.79 25.22
CA THR A 22 2.92 0.09 24.14
C THR A 22 4.12 -0.48 23.35
N CYS A 23 4.69 -1.63 23.77
CA CYS A 23 5.89 -2.22 23.14
C CYS A 23 5.73 -3.67 22.62
N CYS A 24 4.50 -4.15 22.42
CA CYS A 24 4.26 -5.46 21.77
C CYS A 24 3.85 -5.22 20.31
N ALA A 25 4.75 -5.46 19.36
CA ALA A 25 4.39 -5.56 17.95
C ALA A 25 3.87 -6.99 17.66
N GLU A 26 2.73 -7.11 16.97
CA GLU A 26 2.05 -8.38 16.66
C GLU A 26 2.72 -9.17 15.52
N ILE A 27 4.01 -9.46 15.63
CA ILE A 27 4.64 -10.46 14.77
C ILE A 27 5.34 -11.48 15.67
N TYR A 28 4.67 -12.63 15.88
CA TYR A 28 5.15 -13.81 16.63
C TYR A 28 5.32 -13.69 18.16
N ASN A 29 4.51 -12.90 18.88
CA ASN A 29 4.57 -12.82 20.36
C ASN A 29 5.98 -12.46 20.91
N ARG A 30 6.75 -11.62 20.21
CA ARG A 30 8.06 -11.14 20.68
C ARG A 30 8.05 -9.64 20.98
N CYS A 31 8.57 -9.26 22.15
CA CYS A 31 8.87 -7.86 22.47
C CYS A 31 10.16 -7.46 21.74
N GLY A 32 10.05 -6.61 20.71
CA GLY A 32 11.18 -6.16 19.90
C GLY A 32 11.75 -4.83 20.39
N LEU A 33 12.96 -4.88 20.94
CA LEU A 33 13.78 -3.72 21.33
C LEU A 33 14.41 -3.06 20.08
N TRP A 34 13.70 -2.18 19.39
CA TRP A 34 14.31 -1.23 18.45
C TRP A 34 13.68 0.15 18.59
N GLY A 35 13.92 0.81 19.72
CA GLY A 35 13.54 2.21 19.91
C GLY A 35 13.57 2.65 21.38
N ASN A 36 14.24 3.77 21.67
CA ASN A 36 14.18 4.42 22.98
C ASN A 36 12.75 4.92 23.25
N CYS A 37 12.01 4.19 24.09
CA CYS A 37 10.64 4.50 24.48
C CYS A 37 10.59 5.49 25.65
N THR A 38 11.10 6.71 25.47
CA THR A 38 11.08 7.78 26.51
C THR A 38 10.30 9.00 26.05
N GLY A 39 9.01 8.82 25.73
CA GLY A 39 8.11 9.92 25.34
C GLY A 39 6.77 9.87 26.11
N PRO A 40 6.18 11.03 26.47
CA PRO A 40 4.86 11.10 27.07
C PRO A 40 3.77 10.77 26.03
N GLU A 41 2.93 9.79 26.37
CA GLU A 41 1.85 9.24 25.55
C GLU A 41 0.83 10.32 25.14
N THR A 42 0.56 10.52 23.85
CA THR A 42 -0.76 11.04 23.39
C THR A 42 -1.18 10.66 21.96
N ALA A 43 -0.45 9.79 21.28
CA ALA A 43 -1.04 9.01 20.20
C ALA A 43 -0.34 7.65 20.16
N LEU A 44 -1.11 6.58 20.10
CA LEU A 44 -0.57 5.32 19.61
C LEU A 44 0.08 5.65 18.25
N PRO A 45 1.33 5.22 17.97
CA PRO A 45 1.79 5.24 16.59
C PRO A 45 0.70 4.51 15.81
N GLN A 46 0.14 5.18 14.80
CA GLN A 46 -0.82 4.52 13.90
C GLN A 46 -0.19 3.18 13.54
N PRO A 47 -0.94 2.05 13.56
CA PRO A 47 -0.39 0.83 13.00
C PRO A 47 0.20 1.23 11.66
N TYR A 48 1.50 0.99 11.46
CA TYR A 48 2.14 1.14 10.16
C TYR A 48 1.53 0.05 9.29
N TYR A 49 0.28 0.25 8.92
CA TYR A 49 -0.33 -0.35 7.79
C TYR A 49 0.35 0.37 6.64
N PRO A 50 1.17 -0.31 5.82
CA PRO A 50 1.72 0.33 4.63
C PRO A 50 0.51 0.90 3.89
N GLN A 51 0.44 2.23 3.76
CA GLN A 51 -0.67 2.84 3.06
C GLN A 51 -0.60 2.35 1.63
N PHE A 52 -1.55 1.51 1.23
CA PHE A 52 -1.55 0.96 -0.10
C PHE A 52 -1.91 2.02 -1.15
N LEU A 53 -2.53 3.13 -0.75
CA LEU A 53 -2.91 4.25 -1.62
C LEU A 53 -2.56 5.57 -0.95
N ALA A 54 -2.30 6.62 -1.76
CA ALA A 54 -2.12 7.97 -1.25
C ALA A 54 -3.40 8.49 -0.55
N PRO A 55 -3.30 9.44 0.40
CA PRO A 55 -4.47 9.98 1.08
C PRO A 55 -5.53 10.54 0.12
N GLY A 56 -6.80 10.25 0.40
CA GLY A 56 -7.93 10.67 -0.44
C GLY A 56 -8.22 9.73 -1.62
N TRP A 57 -7.48 8.63 -1.76
CA TRP A 57 -7.76 7.62 -2.78
C TRP A 57 -8.40 6.37 -2.18
N SER A 58 -9.30 5.75 -2.95
CA SER A 58 -9.90 4.44 -2.63
C SER A 58 -9.90 3.52 -3.85
N SER A 59 -10.05 2.21 -3.61
CA SER A 59 -10.21 1.24 -4.69
C SER A 59 -11.57 1.43 -5.36
N PHE A 60 -11.56 1.56 -6.68
CA PHE A 60 -12.76 1.66 -7.51
C PHE A 60 -13.07 0.33 -8.19
N GLU A 61 -12.08 -0.24 -8.90
CA GLU A 61 -12.18 -1.58 -9.49
C GLU A 61 -10.91 -2.37 -9.19
N VAL A 62 -11.08 -3.53 -8.56
CA VAL A 62 -9.96 -4.37 -8.12
C VAL A 62 -9.26 -5.10 -9.28
N CYS A 63 -9.95 -5.29 -10.40
CA CYS A 63 -9.35 -5.73 -11.67
C CYS A 63 -10.34 -5.52 -12.82
N ALA A 64 -9.93 -4.79 -13.85
CA ALA A 64 -10.73 -4.50 -15.03
C ALA A 64 -9.99 -4.81 -16.32
N VAL A 65 -10.74 -5.09 -17.38
CA VAL A 65 -10.21 -5.25 -18.74
C VAL A 65 -9.82 -3.88 -19.30
N ASP A 66 -8.54 -3.72 -19.63
CA ASP A 66 -8.07 -2.61 -20.47
C ASP A 66 -7.91 -3.06 -21.93
N ASN A 67 -7.79 -2.11 -22.85
CA ASN A 67 -7.53 -2.35 -24.26
C ASN A 67 -6.93 -1.10 -24.92
N ALA A 68 -6.69 -1.16 -26.24
CA ALA A 68 -6.07 -0.07 -26.99
C ALA A 68 -6.83 1.29 -26.91
N ALA A 69 -8.12 1.29 -26.58
CA ALA A 69 -8.90 2.51 -26.37
C ALA A 69 -8.71 3.14 -24.98
N ARG A 70 -8.08 2.41 -24.04
CA ARG A 70 -7.91 2.76 -22.64
C ARG A 70 -9.21 2.87 -21.85
N VAL A 71 -9.12 2.67 -20.53
CA VAL A 71 -10.26 2.84 -19.62
C VAL A 71 -10.49 4.30 -19.22
N PHE A 72 -9.48 5.17 -19.33
CA PHE A 72 -9.54 6.57 -18.90
C PHE A 72 -9.64 7.57 -20.05
N THR A 73 -10.38 8.66 -19.81
CA THR A 73 -10.35 9.86 -20.65
C THR A 73 -9.22 10.80 -20.21
N ASP A 74 -8.67 11.57 -21.15
CA ASP A 74 -7.52 12.47 -20.92
C ASP A 74 -6.34 11.76 -20.25
N VAL A 75 -6.07 10.53 -20.70
CA VAL A 75 -5.11 9.65 -20.06
C VAL A 75 -3.69 10.17 -20.17
N THR A 76 -2.96 10.12 -19.05
CA THR A 76 -1.51 10.29 -18.99
C THR A 76 -0.91 8.98 -18.48
N VAL A 77 0.14 8.49 -19.13
CA VAL A 77 0.83 7.24 -18.76
C VAL A 77 2.23 7.59 -18.26
N LEU A 78 2.57 7.05 -17.09
CA LEU A 78 3.86 7.17 -16.43
C LEU A 78 4.46 5.77 -16.26
N TYR A 79 5.72 5.62 -16.64
CA TYR A 79 6.48 4.39 -16.43
C TYR A 79 7.36 4.58 -15.21
N LEU A 80 7.01 3.92 -14.10
CA LEU A 80 7.62 4.14 -12.79
C LEU A 80 8.48 2.92 -12.42
N PRO A 81 9.82 3.06 -12.34
CA PRO A 81 10.70 1.95 -11.94
C PRO A 81 10.42 1.42 -10.53
N GLY A 82 9.80 2.23 -9.67
CA GLY A 82 9.35 1.87 -8.33
C GLY A 82 7.84 1.99 -8.19
N ASN A 83 7.08 1.52 -9.18
CA ASN A 83 5.64 1.62 -9.17
C ASN A 83 5.03 0.83 -8.00
N THR A 84 4.03 1.40 -7.36
CA THR A 84 3.11 0.76 -6.41
C THR A 84 1.76 1.47 -6.55
N PRO A 85 0.64 0.90 -6.06
CA PRO A 85 -0.62 1.62 -6.04
C PRO A 85 -0.53 2.96 -5.28
N TYR A 86 0.27 3.01 -4.21
CA TYR A 86 0.54 4.24 -3.45
C TYR A 86 1.29 5.26 -4.30
N GLU A 87 2.40 4.87 -4.92
CA GLU A 87 3.20 5.78 -5.75
C GLU A 87 2.39 6.27 -6.95
N CYS A 88 1.63 5.39 -7.60
CA CYS A 88 0.81 5.78 -8.75
C CYS A 88 -0.28 6.79 -8.36
N THR A 89 -1.03 6.52 -7.28
CA THR A 89 -2.05 7.46 -6.77
C THR A 89 -1.45 8.79 -6.31
N LEU A 90 -0.23 8.78 -5.76
CA LEU A 90 0.51 9.99 -5.41
C LEU A 90 0.85 10.84 -6.66
N GLN A 91 1.37 10.20 -7.72
CA GLN A 91 1.70 10.87 -8.99
C GLN A 91 0.45 11.39 -9.72
N CYS A 92 -0.70 10.73 -9.55
CA CYS A 92 -1.97 11.16 -10.13
C CYS A 92 -2.71 12.24 -9.35
N THR A 93 -2.05 12.96 -8.43
CA THR A 93 -2.66 14.10 -7.73
C THR A 93 -3.26 15.12 -8.72
N GLY A 94 -4.53 15.48 -8.54
CA GLY A 94 -5.26 16.38 -9.44
C GLY A 94 -5.99 15.69 -10.59
N TYR A 95 -5.91 14.36 -10.68
CA TYR A 95 -6.75 13.52 -11.53
C TYR A 95 -7.89 12.90 -10.71
N ALA A 96 -8.93 12.42 -11.41
CA ALA A 96 -10.07 11.75 -10.78
C ALA A 96 -9.81 10.25 -10.58
N TYR A 97 -9.01 9.65 -11.48
CA TYR A 97 -8.70 8.24 -11.49
C TYR A 97 -7.19 8.01 -11.63
N ALA A 98 -6.74 6.93 -11.01
CA ALA A 98 -5.42 6.37 -11.17
C ALA A 98 -5.57 4.87 -11.46
N GLY A 99 -4.60 4.26 -12.11
CA GLY A 99 -4.58 2.82 -12.27
C GLY A 99 -3.19 2.27 -12.54
N VAL A 100 -2.96 1.04 -12.09
CA VAL A 100 -1.71 0.33 -12.27
C VAL A 100 -1.90 -0.82 -13.25
N GLU A 101 -0.98 -0.93 -14.21
CA GLU A 101 -0.96 -2.01 -15.21
C GLU A 101 0.47 -2.55 -15.35
N TYR A 102 0.57 -3.83 -15.70
CA TYR A 102 1.81 -4.48 -16.13
C TYR A 102 3.06 -4.25 -15.24
N GLY A 103 2.87 -4.04 -13.94
CA GLY A 103 3.95 -3.90 -12.97
C GLY A 103 4.45 -2.46 -12.82
N ASP A 104 4.95 -1.84 -13.89
CA ASP A 104 5.60 -0.51 -13.88
C ASP A 104 4.77 0.62 -14.49
N GLU A 105 3.62 0.31 -15.08
CA GLU A 105 2.79 1.32 -15.72
C GLU A 105 1.80 1.93 -14.72
N CYS A 106 1.76 3.26 -14.69
CA CYS A 106 0.83 4.06 -13.92
C CYS A 106 0.04 4.97 -14.86
N TYR A 107 -1.28 4.91 -14.75
CA TYR A 107 -2.22 5.64 -15.59
C TYR A 107 -2.96 6.67 -14.74
N CYS A 108 -3.00 7.92 -15.18
CA CYS A 108 -3.83 8.97 -14.58
C CYS A 108 -4.93 9.39 -15.56
N GLY A 109 -6.15 9.55 -15.06
CA GLY A 109 -7.34 9.84 -15.87
C GLY A 109 -8.27 10.87 -15.25
N ARG A 110 -8.93 11.69 -16.08
CA ARG A 110 -9.94 12.66 -15.59
C ARG A 110 -11.36 12.12 -15.57
N GLY A 111 -11.58 10.97 -16.19
CA GLY A 111 -12.87 10.32 -16.31
C GLY A 111 -12.71 8.91 -16.85
N LEU A 112 -13.82 8.18 -16.92
CA LEU A 112 -13.89 6.86 -17.53
C LEU A 112 -14.39 6.99 -18.97
N VAL A 113 -13.80 6.24 -19.89
CA VAL A 113 -14.32 6.16 -21.27
C VAL A 113 -15.73 5.59 -21.23
N GLY A 114 -16.68 6.27 -21.87
CA GLY A 114 -18.10 5.91 -21.81
C GLY A 114 -18.84 6.38 -20.55
N GLY A 115 -18.13 6.93 -19.56
CA GLY A 115 -18.73 7.46 -18.32
C GLY A 115 -19.18 6.38 -17.32
N GLU A 116 -18.77 5.13 -17.53
CA GLU A 116 -19.12 3.98 -16.68
C GLU A 116 -17.87 3.13 -16.38
N ALA A 117 -17.98 2.26 -15.36
CA ALA A 117 -16.90 1.35 -15.01
C ALA A 117 -16.57 0.40 -16.17
N PRO A 118 -15.29 0.16 -16.49
CA PRO A 118 -14.91 -0.82 -17.50
C PRO A 118 -15.31 -2.24 -17.07
N PRO A 119 -15.38 -3.21 -18.00
CA PRO A 119 -15.72 -4.58 -17.66
C PRO A 119 -14.75 -5.17 -16.63
N ALA A 120 -15.29 -5.73 -15.54
CA ALA A 120 -14.50 -6.44 -14.55
C ALA A 120 -13.81 -7.68 -15.15
N ALA A 121 -12.59 -7.95 -14.69
CA ALA A 121 -11.83 -9.15 -14.99
C ALA A 121 -11.67 -10.01 -13.73
N ASN A 122 -11.19 -11.24 -13.86
CA ASN A 122 -10.87 -12.04 -12.68
C ASN A 122 -9.66 -11.40 -11.95
N VAL A 123 -9.72 -11.31 -10.63
CA VAL A 123 -8.64 -10.74 -9.80
C VAL A 123 -7.31 -11.47 -10.02
N SER A 124 -7.35 -12.75 -10.35
CA SER A 124 -6.13 -13.53 -10.69
C SER A 124 -5.46 -13.08 -11.99
N GLU A 125 -6.10 -12.25 -12.82
CA GLU A 125 -5.51 -11.67 -14.01
C GLU A 125 -4.79 -10.33 -13.73
N CYS A 126 -4.97 -9.78 -12.53
CA CYS A 126 -4.26 -8.61 -12.01
C CYS A 126 -3.18 -9.04 -10.99
N ASP A 127 -2.33 -9.99 -11.39
CA ASP A 127 -1.33 -10.66 -10.54
C ASP A 127 0.13 -10.28 -10.85
N VAL A 128 0.37 -9.37 -11.79
CA VAL A 128 1.73 -8.88 -12.08
C VAL A 128 2.23 -8.07 -10.91
N LEU A 129 3.41 -8.44 -10.40
CA LEU A 129 3.99 -7.80 -9.23
C LEU A 129 4.42 -6.36 -9.55
N CYS A 130 4.21 -5.47 -8.59
CA CYS A 130 4.67 -4.09 -8.67
C CYS A 130 6.20 -4.01 -8.68
N THR A 131 6.76 -3.06 -9.43
CA THR A 131 8.22 -2.87 -9.49
C THR A 131 8.82 -2.22 -8.26
N GLY A 132 8.01 -1.45 -7.50
CA GLY A 132 8.42 -0.83 -6.24
C GLY A 132 8.20 -1.70 -5.00
N ASP A 133 7.32 -2.71 -5.07
CA ASP A 133 7.04 -3.63 -3.97
C ASP A 133 6.49 -4.97 -4.48
N TYR A 134 7.32 -6.01 -4.48
CA TYR A 134 6.95 -7.35 -4.96
C TYR A 134 5.95 -8.10 -4.06
N THR A 135 5.50 -7.49 -2.95
CA THR A 135 4.38 -8.03 -2.14
C THR A 135 3.02 -7.54 -2.63
N LEU A 136 2.98 -6.60 -3.58
CA LEU A 136 1.79 -6.00 -4.16
C LEU A 136 1.63 -6.40 -5.63
N SER A 137 0.39 -6.34 -6.12
CA SER A 137 0.08 -6.48 -7.54
C SER A 137 -0.23 -5.13 -8.19
N CYS A 138 0.24 -4.96 -9.42
CA CYS A 138 0.11 -3.77 -10.24
C CYS A 138 -0.48 -4.15 -11.61
N GLY A 139 -1.71 -4.66 -11.57
CA GLY A 139 -2.45 -5.07 -12.76
C GLY A 139 -1.90 -6.32 -13.44
N GLY A 140 -2.00 -6.37 -14.76
CA GLY A 140 -1.58 -7.45 -15.62
C GLY A 140 -1.64 -7.03 -17.09
N PRO A 141 -1.32 -7.90 -18.06
CA PRO A 141 -1.36 -7.54 -19.46
C PRO A 141 -2.80 -7.18 -19.90
N TRP A 142 -3.05 -5.91 -20.23
CA TRP A 142 -4.40 -5.41 -20.52
C TRP A 142 -5.37 -5.61 -19.35
N ARG A 143 -4.84 -5.55 -18.13
CA ARG A 143 -5.59 -5.74 -16.88
C ARG A 143 -5.18 -4.66 -15.90
N ILE A 144 -6.11 -3.78 -15.57
CA ILE A 144 -5.84 -2.59 -14.78
C ILE A 144 -6.55 -2.68 -13.44
N GLN A 145 -5.86 -2.30 -12.36
CA GLN A 145 -6.51 -2.02 -11.07
C GLN A 145 -6.76 -0.51 -11.02
N ILE A 146 -7.99 -0.11 -10.69
CA ILE A 146 -8.43 1.29 -10.78
C ILE A 146 -8.71 1.82 -9.38
N TYR A 147 -8.21 3.03 -9.14
CA TYR A 147 -8.42 3.80 -7.93
C TYR A 147 -9.09 5.13 -8.29
N GLN A 148 -9.92 5.64 -7.39
CA GLN A 148 -10.59 6.93 -7.56
C GLN A 148 -10.23 7.88 -6.43
N PHE A 149 -10.15 9.16 -6.73
CA PHE A 149 -10.00 10.20 -5.72
C PHE A 149 -11.37 10.53 -5.13
N GLU A 150 -11.51 10.38 -3.82
CA GLU A 150 -12.71 10.75 -3.10
C GLU A 150 -12.68 12.23 -2.74
N VAL A 151 -13.72 12.97 -3.14
CA VAL A 151 -13.92 14.34 -2.66
C VAL A 151 -14.49 14.22 -1.24
N VAL A 152 -13.59 14.29 -0.25
CA VAL A 152 -13.93 14.45 1.17
C VAL A 152 -14.44 15.85 1.49
#